data_AF-A0A958LES0-F1
#
_entry.id   AF-A0A958LES0-F1
#
_cell.length_a   1.000
_cell.length_b   1.000
_cell.length_c   1.000
_cell.angle_alpha   90.00
_cell.angle_beta   90.00
_cell.angle_gamma   90.00
#
_symmetry.space_group_name_H-M   'P 1'
#
loop_
_entity.id
_entity.type
_entity.pdbx_description
1 polymer ?
#
loop_
_entity_poly.entity_id
_entity_poly.type
_entity_poly.pdbx_seq_one_letter_code
_entity_poly.pdbx_strand_id
1 'polypeptide(L)'
;IIALLNVTDDGQNMLEVSVDSNFPDALAARAADIDGDGDLDVVAVGGNHDVAWWENLNGTGQQWSPITLIDDFFPVAFSVDAVDVDKDGDLDVIAGGNNLLTAWWENLDGKGDVWSTLRPIGNVAAFPGNTYIKGQDLDGDGDLDFLVTTNQFNGSYTSAWIEDNGAASPSAYPTHILNSSEVGYYSNIVAADTNHDGLLEVFTTRETENPPFLSPAFNKWEITKFKRDGWLASSFITGTNLDTKSLNFSVDVPQGTQFYLFVRSADATGTLSAFSYVPSSGNTLSNFGVTPSDVYLEYGIYAVSDQNAQSSPRLDEVTIQ
;
A
#
# COMPACT_ATOMS: atom_id res chain seq x y z
N ILE A 1 4.11 13.28 -11.33
CA ILE A 1 5.48 13.84 -11.45
C ILE A 1 6.09 13.76 -10.06
N ILE A 2 7.24 13.11 -9.94
CA ILE A 2 8.11 13.19 -8.77
C ILE A 2 9.20 14.21 -9.11
N ALA A 3 9.37 15.22 -8.27
CA ALA A 3 10.35 16.28 -8.45
C ALA A 3 11.11 16.52 -7.16
N LEU A 4 12.43 16.67 -7.28
CA LEU A 4 13.32 17.13 -6.22
C LEU A 4 13.45 18.66 -6.33
N LEU A 5 13.42 19.34 -5.19
CA LEU A 5 13.68 20.78 -5.10
C LEU A 5 15.00 21.00 -4.38
N ASN A 6 16.01 21.45 -5.12
CA ASN A 6 17.35 21.72 -4.60
C ASN A 6 17.51 23.19 -4.26
N VAL A 7 17.93 23.50 -3.03
CA VAL A 7 18.36 24.85 -2.69
C VAL A 7 19.63 25.16 -3.49
N THR A 8 19.64 26.27 -4.23
CA THR A 8 20.81 26.70 -5.00
C THR A 8 21.98 27.04 -4.06
N ASP A 9 23.22 26.97 -4.57
CA ASP A 9 24.44 27.21 -3.79
C ASP A 9 24.49 28.57 -3.07
N ASP A 10 23.67 29.55 -3.50
CA ASP A 10 23.52 30.85 -2.85
C ASP A 10 22.57 30.84 -1.63
N GLY A 11 21.86 29.73 -1.38
CA GLY A 11 20.88 29.59 -0.31
C GLY A 11 19.61 30.42 -0.51
N GLN A 12 19.39 31.00 -1.69
CA GLN A 12 18.32 31.97 -1.95
C GLN A 12 17.27 31.49 -2.96
N ASN A 13 17.58 30.49 -3.79
CA ASN A 13 16.67 29.96 -4.79
C ASN A 13 16.48 28.45 -4.66
N MET A 14 15.45 27.93 -5.33
CA MET A 14 15.15 26.51 -5.43
C MET A 14 15.15 26.13 -6.91
N LEU A 15 15.91 25.09 -7.26
CA LEU A 15 15.91 24.48 -8.58
C LEU A 15 15.06 23.22 -8.53
N GLU A 16 14.05 23.13 -9.40
CA GLU A 16 13.29 21.91 -9.59
C GLU A 16 14.02 20.97 -10.56
N VAL A 17 14.28 19.74 -10.09
CA VAL A 17 14.83 18.65 -10.87
C VAL A 17 13.77 17.55 -10.93
N SER A 18 13.34 17.19 -12.13
CA SER A 18 12.40 16.07 -12.32
C SER A 18 13.13 14.76 -12.03
N VAL A 19 12.62 13.97 -11.08
CA VAL A 19 13.05 12.58 -10.84
C VAL A 19 12.35 11.67 -11.84
N ASP A 20 11.01 11.77 -11.93
CA ASP A 20 10.21 11.05 -12.91
C ASP A 20 8.94 11.83 -13.30
N SER A 21 8.76 12.07 -14.60
CA SER A 21 7.56 12.72 -15.14
C SER A 21 6.41 11.74 -15.45
N ASN A 22 6.66 10.43 -15.37
CA ASN A 22 5.79 9.34 -15.80
C ASN A 22 5.27 8.46 -14.65
N PHE A 23 5.30 8.97 -13.42
CA PHE A 23 4.60 8.40 -12.28
C PHE A 23 3.28 9.19 -12.03
N PRO A 24 2.16 8.73 -12.62
CA PRO A 24 0.86 9.40 -12.53
C PRO A 24 0.26 9.27 -11.12
N ASP A 25 -0.53 10.27 -10.74
CA ASP A 25 -1.26 10.27 -9.47
C ASP A 25 -0.39 10.00 -8.24
N ALA A 26 0.88 10.43 -8.26
CA ALA A 26 1.76 10.37 -7.10
C ALA A 26 1.11 11.07 -5.89
N LEU A 27 0.94 10.34 -4.79
CA LEU A 27 0.23 10.82 -3.59
C LEU A 27 1.18 11.11 -2.41
N ALA A 28 2.20 10.28 -2.23
CA ALA A 28 3.20 10.45 -1.19
C ALA A 28 4.57 9.98 -1.68
N ALA A 29 5.62 10.58 -1.10
CA ALA A 29 7.00 10.18 -1.32
C ALA A 29 7.80 10.34 -0.02
N ARG A 30 8.84 9.53 0.12
CA ARG A 30 9.79 9.55 1.23
C ARG A 30 11.20 9.47 0.68
N ALA A 31 12.10 10.26 1.27
CA ALA A 31 13.53 10.14 1.03
C ALA A 31 14.16 9.25 2.10
N ALA A 32 14.99 8.29 1.67
CA ALA A 32 15.70 7.32 2.51
C ALA A 32 16.86 6.70 1.71
N ASP A 33 17.90 6.23 2.39
CA ASP A 33 19.05 5.53 1.81
C ASP A 33 18.69 4.03 1.70
N ILE A 34 18.00 3.64 0.62
CA ILE A 34 17.38 2.31 0.49
C ILE A 34 18.43 1.25 0.16
N ASP A 35 19.46 1.62 -0.60
CA ASP A 35 20.53 0.71 -1.00
C ASP A 35 21.76 0.75 -0.08
N GLY A 36 21.75 1.61 0.95
CA GLY A 36 22.80 1.69 1.98
C GLY A 36 24.14 2.22 1.46
N ASP A 37 24.14 3.00 0.38
CA ASP A 37 25.34 3.61 -0.18
C ASP A 37 25.68 4.99 0.44
N GLY A 38 24.75 5.54 1.23
CA GLY A 38 24.88 6.81 1.94
C GLY A 38 24.20 7.99 1.25
N ASP A 39 23.65 7.79 0.06
CA ASP A 39 22.91 8.78 -0.70
C ASP A 39 21.39 8.61 -0.46
N LEU A 40 20.67 9.73 -0.35
CA LEU A 40 19.21 9.65 -0.18
C LEU A 40 18.53 9.39 -1.53
N ASP A 41 17.80 8.29 -1.58
CA ASP A 41 16.92 7.88 -2.66
C ASP A 41 15.50 8.43 -2.48
N VAL A 42 14.60 8.06 -3.39
CA VAL A 42 13.17 8.35 -3.29
C VAL A 42 12.36 7.08 -3.42
N VAL A 43 11.49 6.81 -2.45
CA VAL A 43 10.36 5.88 -2.57
C VAL A 43 9.06 6.67 -2.66
N ALA A 44 8.13 6.27 -3.52
CA ALA A 44 6.85 6.93 -3.70
C ALA A 44 5.72 5.95 -3.96
N VAL A 45 4.51 6.45 -3.71
CA VAL A 45 3.26 5.74 -3.97
C VAL A 45 2.35 6.53 -4.89
N GLY A 46 1.67 5.83 -5.78
CA GLY A 46 0.80 6.41 -6.79
C GLY A 46 -0.64 5.90 -6.70
N GLY A 47 -1.58 6.72 -7.18
CA GLY A 47 -3.01 6.39 -7.27
C GLY A 47 -3.34 5.24 -8.21
N ASN A 48 -2.36 4.75 -8.99
CA ASN A 48 -2.49 3.57 -9.85
C ASN A 48 -2.03 2.26 -9.19
N HIS A 49 -1.90 2.24 -7.87
CA HIS A 49 -1.52 1.07 -7.06
C HIS A 49 -0.03 0.75 -7.03
N ASP A 50 0.80 1.66 -7.56
CA ASP A 50 2.23 1.47 -7.61
C ASP A 50 2.90 1.94 -6.31
N VAL A 51 3.80 1.11 -5.78
CA VAL A 51 4.85 1.43 -4.82
C VAL A 51 6.17 1.34 -5.58
N ALA A 52 6.92 2.43 -5.62
CA ALA A 52 8.05 2.56 -6.52
C ALA A 52 9.24 3.25 -5.86
N TRP A 53 10.44 2.91 -6.31
CA TRP A 53 11.71 3.46 -5.84
C TRP A 53 12.56 3.96 -7.02
N TRP A 54 13.34 5.01 -6.77
CA TRP A 54 14.34 5.59 -7.65
C TRP A 54 15.61 5.86 -6.85
N GLU A 55 16.71 5.24 -7.30
CA GLU A 55 18.06 5.37 -6.74
C GLU A 55 18.67 6.70 -7.17
N ASN A 56 19.31 7.39 -6.23
CA ASN A 56 20.11 8.58 -6.50
C ASN A 56 21.57 8.18 -6.80
N LEU A 57 21.80 7.74 -8.04
CA LEU A 57 23.06 7.16 -8.57
C LEU A 57 24.37 7.91 -8.29
N ASN A 58 24.32 9.15 -7.81
CA ASN A 58 25.51 9.95 -7.57
C ASN A 58 25.43 10.87 -6.35
N GLY A 59 24.39 10.74 -5.51
CA GLY A 59 24.19 11.54 -4.31
C GLY A 59 23.84 13.01 -4.53
N THR A 60 23.90 13.51 -5.76
CA THR A 60 23.65 14.93 -6.05
C THR A 60 22.20 15.23 -6.38
N GLY A 61 21.36 14.19 -6.52
CA GLY A 61 19.97 14.32 -6.95
C GLY A 61 19.82 14.73 -8.42
N GLN A 62 20.89 14.60 -9.21
CA GLN A 62 20.91 14.96 -10.64
C GLN A 62 20.84 13.76 -11.58
N GLN A 63 21.16 12.56 -11.10
CA GLN A 63 21.13 11.33 -11.87
C GLN A 63 20.33 10.29 -11.09
N TRP A 64 19.26 9.80 -11.70
CA TRP A 64 18.33 8.87 -11.09
C TRP A 64 18.29 7.57 -11.90
N SER A 65 18.13 6.44 -11.22
CA SER A 65 17.86 5.17 -11.90
C SER A 65 16.48 5.18 -12.58
N PRO A 66 16.24 4.28 -13.55
CA PRO A 66 14.89 3.97 -13.98
C PRO A 66 14.04 3.51 -12.79
N ILE A 67 12.73 3.76 -12.85
CA ILE A 67 11.78 3.30 -11.82
C ILE A 67 11.95 1.80 -11.54
N THR A 68 12.12 1.46 -10.27
CA THR A 68 11.96 0.10 -9.74
C THR A 68 10.58 0.00 -9.11
N LEU A 69 9.74 -0.90 -9.63
CA LEU A 69 8.43 -1.19 -9.05
C LEU A 69 8.60 -2.22 -7.94
N ILE A 70 8.33 -1.80 -6.71
CA ILE A 70 8.33 -2.67 -5.52
C ILE A 70 7.03 -3.48 -5.50
N ASP A 71 5.91 -2.81 -5.79
CA ASP A 71 4.60 -3.41 -5.94
C ASP A 71 3.81 -2.60 -6.98
N ASP A 72 3.14 -3.26 -7.92
CA ASP A 72 2.28 -2.62 -8.93
C ASP A 72 0.78 -2.89 -8.67
N PHE A 73 0.47 -3.29 -7.44
CA PHE A 73 -0.79 -3.88 -7.05
C PHE A 73 -1.28 -3.52 -5.63
N PHE A 74 -0.64 -2.55 -4.99
CA PHE A 74 -1.04 -2.08 -3.66
C PHE A 74 -2.25 -1.11 -3.73
N PRO A 75 -3.41 -1.42 -3.13
CA PRO A 75 -4.60 -0.57 -3.19
C PRO A 75 -4.27 0.88 -2.82
N VAL A 76 -4.69 1.84 -3.67
CA VAL A 76 -4.39 3.29 -3.60
C VAL A 76 -3.68 3.69 -2.30
N ALA A 77 -2.35 3.78 -2.35
CA ALA A 77 -1.55 4.15 -1.20
C ALA A 77 -1.60 5.66 -0.95
N PHE A 78 -1.84 6.04 0.30
CA PHE A 78 -1.84 7.44 0.74
C PHE A 78 -0.61 7.81 1.56
N SER A 79 0.13 6.80 2.03
CA SER A 79 1.34 6.99 2.82
C SER A 79 2.37 5.94 2.45
N VAL A 80 3.63 6.35 2.53
CA VAL A 80 4.80 5.49 2.38
C VAL A 80 5.84 5.90 3.40
N ASP A 81 6.58 4.94 3.91
CA ASP A 81 7.78 5.16 4.70
C ASP A 81 8.84 4.10 4.41
N ALA A 82 10.07 4.36 4.83
CA ALA A 82 11.18 3.43 4.75
C ALA A 82 11.85 3.27 6.11
N VAL A 83 11.87 2.03 6.63
CA VAL A 83 12.29 1.65 7.99
C VAL A 83 12.74 0.19 7.99
N ASP A 84 13.69 -0.18 8.83
CA ASP A 84 14.15 -1.58 9.02
C ASP A 84 13.10 -2.35 9.84
N VAL A 85 12.22 -3.10 9.18
CA VAL A 85 11.06 -3.75 9.82
C VAL A 85 11.45 -5.04 10.51
N ASP A 86 12.38 -5.81 9.93
CA ASP A 86 12.78 -7.12 10.45
C ASP A 86 14.12 -7.14 11.20
N LYS A 87 14.75 -5.98 11.37
CA LYS A 87 15.94 -5.73 12.19
C LYS A 87 17.19 -6.39 11.62
N ASP A 88 17.28 -6.53 10.30
CA ASP A 88 18.46 -7.08 9.62
C ASP A 88 19.49 -6.01 9.24
N GLY A 89 19.12 -4.73 9.37
CA GLY A 89 19.96 -3.56 9.11
C GLY A 89 19.71 -2.89 7.77
N ASP A 90 18.85 -3.44 6.93
CA ASP A 90 18.45 -2.90 5.64
C ASP A 90 17.12 -2.14 5.75
N LEU A 91 16.93 -1.08 4.96
CA LEU A 91 15.66 -0.36 4.97
C LEU A 91 14.62 -1.07 4.11
N ASP A 92 13.51 -1.42 4.73
CA ASP A 92 12.30 -1.92 4.08
C ASP A 92 11.35 -0.79 3.73
N VAL A 93 10.33 -1.08 2.90
CA VAL A 93 9.29 -0.11 2.56
C VAL A 93 7.98 -0.50 3.24
N ILE A 94 7.32 0.46 3.86
CA ILE A 94 5.96 0.32 4.42
C ILE A 94 4.99 1.27 3.72
N ALA A 95 3.75 0.85 3.54
CA ALA A 95 2.71 1.70 2.97
C ALA A 95 1.34 1.48 3.63
N GLY A 96 0.57 2.57 3.66
CA GLY A 96 -0.83 2.58 4.09
C GLY A 96 -1.73 2.91 2.90
N GLY A 97 -2.71 2.05 2.64
CA GLY A 97 -3.57 2.13 1.47
C GLY A 97 -5.06 2.10 1.79
N ASN A 98 -5.84 1.99 0.72
CA ASN A 98 -7.28 1.74 0.79
C ASN A 98 -7.58 0.31 1.28
N ASN A 99 -8.85 0.07 1.64
CA ASN A 99 -9.36 -1.27 1.96
C ASN A 99 -8.57 -1.97 3.07
N LEU A 100 -8.32 -1.25 4.17
CA LEU A 100 -7.76 -1.80 5.42
C LEU A 100 -6.28 -2.19 5.33
N LEU A 101 -5.60 -1.92 4.22
CA LEU A 101 -4.28 -2.49 4.01
C LEU A 101 -3.16 -1.58 4.52
N THR A 102 -2.48 -2.05 5.55
CA THR A 102 -1.13 -1.64 5.94
C THR A 102 -0.18 -2.77 5.64
N ALA A 103 0.87 -2.49 4.88
CA ALA A 103 1.79 -3.52 4.44
C ALA A 103 3.24 -3.04 4.41
N TRP A 104 4.14 -4.02 4.33
CA TRP A 104 5.55 -3.82 4.08
C TRP A 104 6.09 -4.77 3.01
N TRP A 105 7.25 -4.42 2.46
CA TRP A 105 8.03 -5.20 1.51
C TRP A 105 9.48 -5.22 1.99
N GLU A 106 10.00 -6.42 2.24
CA GLU A 106 11.37 -6.65 2.70
C GLU A 106 12.35 -6.36 1.55
N ASN A 107 13.40 -5.61 1.83
CA ASN A 107 14.53 -5.38 0.94
C ASN A 107 15.52 -6.55 1.05
N LEU A 108 15.24 -7.64 0.34
CA LEU A 108 15.90 -8.95 0.52
C LEU A 108 17.41 -8.96 0.23
N ASP A 109 17.93 -7.94 -0.42
CA ASP A 109 19.36 -7.82 -0.73
C ASP A 109 20.05 -6.58 -0.15
N GLY A 110 19.32 -5.74 0.59
CA GLY A 110 19.84 -4.49 1.14
C GLY A 110 20.31 -3.50 0.07
N LYS A 111 19.86 -3.67 -1.18
CA LYS A 111 20.26 -2.84 -2.34
C LYS A 111 19.06 -2.28 -3.10
N GLY A 112 17.84 -2.64 -2.72
CA GLY A 112 16.63 -2.19 -3.38
C GLY A 112 16.37 -2.88 -4.73
N ASP A 113 17.15 -3.90 -5.09
CA ASP A 113 17.01 -4.63 -6.36
C ASP A 113 16.06 -5.83 -6.22
N VAL A 114 15.96 -6.43 -5.03
CA VAL A 114 15.15 -7.63 -4.78
C VAL A 114 14.22 -7.41 -3.58
N TRP A 115 12.91 -7.36 -3.86
CA TRP A 115 11.88 -7.14 -2.85
C TRP A 115 11.07 -8.41 -2.56
N SER A 116 10.61 -8.57 -1.32
CA SER A 116 9.59 -9.58 -1.02
C SER A 116 8.26 -9.22 -1.68
N THR A 117 7.34 -10.19 -1.72
CA THR A 117 5.93 -9.85 -1.94
C THR A 117 5.36 -9.09 -0.73
N LEU A 118 4.26 -8.38 -0.93
CA LEU A 118 3.47 -7.72 0.11
C LEU A 118 3.30 -8.58 1.36
N ARG A 119 3.60 -8.00 2.53
CA ARG A 119 3.36 -8.58 3.85
C ARG A 119 2.48 -7.66 4.70
N PRO A 120 1.43 -8.15 5.38
CA PRO A 120 0.57 -7.30 6.18
C PRO A 120 1.25 -6.86 7.49
N ILE A 121 0.93 -5.65 7.93
CA ILE A 121 1.28 -5.12 9.26
C ILE A 121 0.02 -5.02 10.11
N GLY A 122 0.06 -5.61 11.30
CA GLY A 122 -1.05 -5.63 12.26
C GLY A 122 -2.27 -6.44 11.78
N ASN A 123 -3.32 -6.43 12.62
CA ASN A 123 -4.57 -7.09 12.29
C ASN A 123 -5.44 -6.22 11.37
N VAL A 124 -5.32 -6.47 10.07
CA VAL A 124 -6.05 -5.84 8.94
C VAL A 124 -7.57 -5.70 9.21
N ALA A 125 -8.20 -6.61 9.96
CA ALA A 125 -9.64 -6.55 10.24
C ALA A 125 -10.06 -5.45 11.24
N ALA A 126 -9.11 -4.88 11.99
CA ALA A 126 -9.39 -3.87 13.02
C ALA A 126 -9.57 -2.45 12.44
N PHE A 127 -9.29 -2.22 11.15
CA PHE A 127 -9.02 -0.90 10.59
C PHE A 127 -9.81 -0.53 9.32
N PRO A 128 -11.14 -0.34 9.39
CA PRO A 128 -11.93 0.24 8.31
C PRO A 128 -11.36 1.59 7.84
N GLY A 129 -11.05 1.71 6.54
CA GLY A 129 -10.73 2.97 5.87
C GLY A 129 -9.39 3.05 5.13
N ASN A 130 -9.06 4.26 4.69
CA ASN A 130 -7.77 4.61 4.10
C ASN A 130 -6.77 4.82 5.22
N THR A 131 -5.54 4.32 5.07
CA THR A 131 -4.58 4.31 6.18
C THR A 131 -3.36 5.19 5.93
N TYR A 132 -2.98 5.99 6.94
CA TYR A 132 -1.62 6.52 7.08
C TYR A 132 -0.83 5.62 8.02
N ILE A 133 0.43 5.34 7.69
CA ILE A 133 1.35 4.57 8.53
C ILE A 133 2.69 5.30 8.71
N LYS A 134 3.27 5.16 9.88
CA LYS A 134 4.64 5.56 10.24
C LYS A 134 5.30 4.50 11.12
N GLY A 135 6.56 4.20 10.86
CA GLY A 135 7.39 3.32 11.69
C GLY A 135 8.28 4.14 12.61
N GLN A 136 8.27 3.85 13.91
CA GLN A 136 9.14 4.48 14.92
C GLN A 136 9.11 3.68 16.22
N ASP A 137 10.18 3.66 17.00
CA ASP A 137 10.18 3.17 18.39
C ASP A 137 9.33 4.11 19.27
N LEU A 138 8.13 3.70 19.66
CA LEU A 138 7.15 4.57 20.34
C LEU A 138 7.21 4.47 21.85
N ASP A 139 7.60 3.32 22.41
CA ASP A 139 7.66 3.10 23.85
C ASP A 139 9.09 3.10 24.43
N GLY A 140 10.11 3.20 23.56
CA GLY A 140 11.52 3.37 23.92
C GLY A 140 12.21 2.07 24.29
N ASP A 141 11.65 0.91 23.91
CA ASP A 141 12.24 -0.39 24.22
C ASP A 141 13.32 -0.82 23.21
N GLY A 142 13.45 -0.07 22.11
CA GLY A 142 14.46 -0.26 21.07
C GLY A 142 13.99 -1.09 19.89
N ASP A 143 12.72 -1.48 19.81
CA ASP A 143 12.13 -2.01 18.60
C ASP A 143 11.24 -1.03 17.82
N LEU A 144 10.93 -1.40 16.59
CA LEU A 144 10.19 -0.56 15.66
C LEU A 144 8.71 -0.85 15.78
N ASP A 145 7.95 0.13 16.26
CA ASP A 145 6.50 0.11 16.25
C ASP A 145 5.90 0.75 15.02
N PHE A 146 4.59 0.55 14.82
CA PHE A 146 3.83 1.24 13.79
C PHE A 146 2.70 2.08 14.35
N LEU A 147 2.65 3.31 13.87
CA LEU A 147 1.62 4.27 14.18
C LEU A 147 0.70 4.42 12.97
N VAL A 148 -0.58 4.09 13.16
CA VAL A 148 -1.57 4.02 12.08
C VAL A 148 -2.78 4.91 12.34
N THR A 149 -3.33 5.46 11.27
CA THR A 149 -4.61 6.17 11.34
C THR A 149 -5.50 5.79 10.17
N THR A 150 -6.78 5.56 10.42
CA THR A 150 -7.77 5.29 9.38
C THR A 150 -8.77 6.41 9.22
N ASN A 151 -9.16 6.64 7.97
CA ASN A 151 -10.28 7.50 7.61
C ASN A 151 -11.35 6.64 6.91
N GLN A 152 -12.48 6.44 7.59
CA GLN A 152 -13.62 5.79 6.98
C GLN A 152 -14.45 6.79 6.19
N PHE A 153 -14.94 6.37 5.02
CA PHE A 153 -15.85 7.17 4.20
C PHE A 153 -17.16 7.58 4.92
N ASN A 154 -17.50 6.94 6.03
CA ASN A 154 -18.63 7.32 6.90
C ASN A 154 -18.29 8.46 7.90
N GLY A 155 -17.08 9.01 7.81
CA GLY A 155 -16.54 10.03 8.71
C GLY A 155 -15.91 9.47 9.98
N SER A 156 -15.91 8.17 10.23
CA SER A 156 -15.31 7.58 11.42
C SER A 156 -13.78 7.55 11.32
N TYR A 157 -13.14 8.04 12.36
CA TYR A 157 -11.70 8.13 12.48
C TYR A 157 -11.18 7.16 13.54
N THR A 158 -10.10 6.43 13.22
CA THR A 158 -9.38 5.62 14.19
C THR A 158 -7.89 5.94 14.15
N SER A 159 -7.25 6.05 15.32
CA SER A 159 -5.79 6.05 15.45
C SER A 159 -5.39 4.88 16.35
N ALA A 160 -4.27 4.25 16.03
CA ALA A 160 -3.78 3.11 16.78
C ALA A 160 -2.26 2.99 16.71
N TRP A 161 -1.73 2.32 17.73
CA TRP A 161 -0.36 1.87 17.84
C TRP A 161 -0.33 0.35 17.66
N ILE A 162 0.49 -0.13 16.75
CA ILE A 162 0.79 -1.54 16.54
C ILE A 162 2.17 -1.76 17.14
N GLU A 163 2.21 -2.43 18.29
CA GLU A 163 3.40 -2.61 19.11
C GLU A 163 4.16 -3.85 18.63
N ASP A 164 5.44 -3.69 18.28
CA ASP A 164 6.33 -4.84 18.21
C ASP A 164 6.57 -5.31 19.64
N ASN A 165 6.15 -6.53 19.95
CA ASN A 165 6.31 -7.10 21.28
C ASN A 165 7.25 -8.32 21.26
N GLY A 166 8.13 -8.36 20.25
CA GLY A 166 9.00 -9.48 19.95
C GLY A 166 8.29 -10.68 19.30
N ALA A 167 7.12 -10.47 18.69
CA ALA A 167 6.47 -11.49 17.89
C ALA A 167 7.26 -11.74 16.59
N ALA A 168 7.14 -12.95 16.02
CA ALA A 168 7.94 -13.35 14.86
C ALA A 168 7.56 -12.64 13.54
N SER A 169 6.46 -11.88 13.51
CA SER A 169 6.00 -11.19 12.30
C SER A 169 5.11 -9.98 12.65
N PRO A 170 5.23 -8.86 11.92
CA PRO A 170 4.38 -7.66 12.07
C PRO A 170 2.87 -7.94 11.98
N SER A 171 2.48 -9.00 11.27
CA SER A 171 1.07 -9.41 11.14
C SER A 171 0.42 -9.86 12.46
N ALA A 172 1.23 -10.26 13.44
CA ALA A 172 0.78 -10.74 14.75
C ALA A 172 0.89 -9.68 15.86
N TYR A 173 1.39 -8.49 15.55
CA TYR A 173 1.66 -7.45 16.53
C TYR A 173 0.35 -7.00 17.21
N PRO A 174 0.34 -6.89 18.56
CA PRO A 174 -0.81 -6.35 19.27
C PRO A 174 -1.12 -4.93 18.81
N THR A 175 -2.40 -4.60 18.81
CA THR A 175 -2.88 -3.32 18.34
C THR A 175 -3.62 -2.59 19.47
N HIS A 176 -3.11 -1.41 19.83
CA HIS A 176 -3.67 -0.52 20.83
C HIS A 176 -4.41 0.63 20.18
N ILE A 177 -5.74 0.67 20.34
CA ILE A 177 -6.56 1.76 19.81
C ILE A 177 -6.38 3.01 20.70
N LEU A 178 -5.88 4.09 20.10
CA LEU A 178 -5.65 5.37 20.77
C LEU A 178 -6.90 6.24 20.76
N ASN A 179 -7.61 6.29 19.63
CA ASN A 179 -8.91 6.97 19.48
C ASN A 179 -9.74 6.25 18.42
N SER A 180 -11.05 6.11 18.64
CA SER A 180 -11.98 5.42 17.71
C SER A 180 -13.39 6.02 17.65
N SER A 181 -13.62 7.19 18.24
CA SER A 181 -14.98 7.70 18.51
C SER A 181 -15.30 9.03 17.84
N GLU A 182 -14.49 9.46 16.88
CA GLU A 182 -14.51 10.85 16.40
C GLU A 182 -14.79 10.96 14.90
N VAL A 183 -15.56 11.99 14.51
CA VAL A 183 -15.99 12.24 13.12
C VAL A 183 -15.00 13.13 12.38
N GLY A 184 -14.15 12.65 11.47
CA GLY A 184 -13.26 13.54 10.71
C GLY A 184 -12.60 12.93 9.49
N TYR A 185 -11.98 13.80 8.71
CA TYR A 185 -11.26 13.47 7.49
C TYR A 185 -9.79 13.89 7.62
N TYR A 186 -8.89 13.08 7.08
CA TYR A 186 -7.42 13.24 7.06
C TYR A 186 -6.72 13.36 8.41
N SER A 187 -5.81 12.43 8.70
CA SER A 187 -4.79 12.67 9.71
C SER A 187 -3.44 12.20 9.24
N ASN A 188 -2.54 13.16 9.02
CA ASN A 188 -1.15 12.85 9.22
C ASN A 188 -0.97 12.48 10.70
N ILE A 189 -0.01 11.62 10.95
CA ILE A 189 0.38 11.22 12.29
C ILE A 189 1.90 11.37 12.41
N VAL A 190 2.32 11.96 13.51
CA VAL A 190 3.74 12.15 13.83
C VAL A 190 3.96 11.87 15.31
N ALA A 191 5.13 11.35 15.65
CA ALA A 191 5.53 11.15 17.03
C ALA A 191 6.82 11.92 17.32
N ALA A 192 6.89 12.57 18.47
CA ALA A 192 8.06 13.34 18.91
C ALA A 192 8.07 13.47 20.43
N ASP A 193 9.28 13.40 21.03
CA ASP A 193 9.48 13.73 22.44
C ASP A 193 9.45 15.26 22.60
N THR A 194 8.28 15.80 22.94
CA THR A 194 8.05 17.25 23.03
C THR A 194 8.26 17.81 24.43
N ASN A 195 8.19 16.95 25.44
CA ASN A 195 8.37 17.31 26.83
C ASN A 195 9.79 16.99 27.36
N HIS A 196 10.61 16.30 26.56
CA HIS A 196 11.96 15.82 26.87
C HIS A 196 12.04 14.81 28.02
N ASP A 197 11.05 13.93 28.15
CA ASP A 197 11.04 12.86 29.15
C ASP A 197 11.56 11.51 28.61
N GLY A 198 11.87 11.45 27.31
CA GLY A 198 12.38 10.26 26.64
C GLY A 198 11.30 9.32 26.11
N LEU A 199 10.02 9.65 26.27
CA LEU A 199 8.90 8.98 25.61
C LEU A 199 8.37 9.84 24.46
N LEU A 200 7.83 9.21 23.42
CA LEU A 200 7.28 9.95 22.30
C LEU A 200 5.83 10.36 22.55
N GLU A 201 5.51 11.64 22.31
CA GLU A 201 4.13 12.08 22.16
C GLU A 201 3.65 11.93 20.72
N VAL A 202 2.42 11.43 20.57
CA VAL A 202 1.75 11.28 19.27
C VAL A 202 0.84 12.48 18.97
N PHE A 203 1.01 13.07 17.78
CA PHE A 203 0.19 14.15 17.26
C PHE A 203 -0.55 13.70 16.01
N THR A 204 -1.85 13.94 15.99
CA THR A 204 -2.72 13.71 14.82
C THR A 204 -3.31 15.02 14.34
N THR A 205 -3.42 15.19 13.03
CA THR A 205 -4.22 16.27 12.44
C THR A 205 -5.62 15.75 12.15
N ARG A 206 -6.66 16.57 12.19
CA ARG A 206 -7.99 16.16 11.73
C ARG A 206 -8.74 17.31 11.10
N GLU A 207 -9.36 17.05 9.97
CA GLU A 207 -10.38 17.91 9.37
C GLU A 207 -11.76 17.54 9.93
N THR A 208 -12.49 18.53 10.45
CA THR A 208 -13.81 18.34 11.06
C THR A 208 -14.97 18.67 10.10
N GLU A 209 -14.67 19.25 8.94
CA GLU A 209 -15.64 19.56 7.89
C GLU A 209 -15.49 18.55 6.76
N ASN A 210 -16.60 18.11 6.16
CA ASN A 210 -16.55 17.23 4.99
C ASN A 210 -16.13 18.10 3.78
N PRO A 211 -14.92 17.94 3.23
CA PRO A 211 -14.48 18.76 2.11
C PRO A 211 -15.38 18.48 0.89
N PRO A 212 -15.73 19.51 0.10
CA PRO A 212 -16.70 19.39 -1.00
C PRO A 212 -16.26 18.43 -2.13
N PHE A 213 -15.00 17.98 -2.12
CA PHE A 213 -14.47 17.01 -3.08
C PHE A 213 -14.75 15.55 -2.69
N LEU A 214 -15.13 15.26 -1.44
CA LEU A 214 -15.48 13.91 -0.97
C LEU A 214 -17.00 13.71 -1.02
N SER A 215 -17.59 13.83 -2.22
CA SER A 215 -18.96 13.36 -2.39
C SER A 215 -19.00 11.83 -2.21
N PRO A 216 -20.06 11.24 -1.60
CA PRO A 216 -20.21 9.79 -1.46
C PRO A 216 -20.28 9.02 -2.79
N ALA A 217 -20.12 9.69 -3.93
CA ALA A 217 -20.13 9.11 -5.26
C ALA A 217 -18.81 8.43 -5.68
N PHE A 218 -17.81 8.30 -4.81
CA PHE A 218 -16.60 7.51 -5.11
C PHE A 218 -16.83 5.98 -5.10
N ASN A 219 -18.06 5.52 -4.90
CA ASN A 219 -18.45 4.14 -5.23
C ASN A 219 -18.73 3.94 -6.74
N LYS A 220 -18.31 4.89 -7.58
CA LYS A 220 -18.33 4.75 -9.04
C LYS A 220 -16.91 4.93 -9.55
N TRP A 221 -16.25 3.81 -9.81
CA TRP A 221 -14.98 3.76 -10.53
C TRP A 221 -15.23 4.22 -11.97
N GLU A 222 -14.66 5.36 -12.36
CA GLU A 222 -14.65 5.82 -13.75
C GLU A 222 -13.19 5.86 -14.22
N ILE A 223 -12.74 4.74 -14.80
CA ILE A 223 -11.39 4.59 -15.35
C ILE A 223 -11.41 5.25 -16.72
N THR A 224 -10.78 6.42 -16.85
CA THR A 224 -10.94 7.31 -18.01
C THR A 224 -9.89 7.13 -19.10
N LYS A 225 -8.87 6.27 -18.92
CA LYS A 225 -7.89 5.89 -19.97
C LYS A 225 -7.05 4.66 -19.60
N PHE A 226 -6.70 3.85 -20.60
CA PHE A 226 -5.78 2.71 -20.49
C PHE A 226 -4.39 3.03 -21.08
N LYS A 227 -3.35 2.37 -20.56
CA LYS A 227 -2.13 2.00 -21.32
C LYS A 227 -2.33 0.59 -21.88
N ARG A 228 -1.55 0.25 -22.92
CA ARG A 228 -1.65 -0.95 -23.78
C ARG A 228 -1.70 -2.30 -23.02
N ASP A 229 -1.28 -2.30 -21.76
CA ASP A 229 -1.27 -3.41 -20.80
C ASP A 229 -1.58 -2.80 -19.40
N GLY A 230 -2.46 -3.39 -18.57
CA GLY A 230 -2.80 -2.81 -17.24
C GLY A 230 -3.66 -3.68 -16.30
N TRP A 231 -3.50 -3.45 -15.00
CA TRP A 231 -4.11 -4.23 -13.89
C TRP A 231 -5.24 -3.45 -13.19
N LEU A 232 -6.20 -4.20 -12.62
CA LEU A 232 -7.44 -3.70 -12.02
C LEU A 232 -7.65 -4.32 -10.62
N ALA A 233 -6.93 -3.80 -9.62
CA ALA A 233 -7.21 -3.94 -8.18
C ALA A 233 -7.09 -5.32 -7.50
N SER A 234 -6.54 -5.31 -6.28
CA SER A 234 -6.62 -6.37 -5.26
C SER A 234 -7.77 -6.16 -4.30
N SER A 235 -8.28 -7.25 -3.72
CA SER A 235 -8.95 -7.20 -2.43
C SER A 235 -8.57 -8.42 -1.60
N PHE A 236 -8.50 -8.23 -0.28
CA PHE A 236 -8.17 -9.26 0.70
C PHE A 236 -9.42 -9.70 1.45
N ILE A 237 -9.57 -11.01 1.64
CA ILE A 237 -10.65 -11.58 2.44
C ILE A 237 -10.03 -12.39 3.57
N THR A 238 -10.34 -12.00 4.80
CA THR A 238 -9.88 -12.66 6.02
C THR A 238 -10.97 -13.55 6.59
N GLY A 239 -10.65 -14.79 6.96
CA GLY A 239 -11.59 -15.68 7.63
C GLY A 239 -10.92 -16.85 8.35
N THR A 240 -11.55 -17.36 9.42
CA THR A 240 -11.13 -18.61 10.07
C THR A 240 -11.75 -19.80 9.34
N ASN A 241 -10.94 -20.74 8.85
CA ASN A 241 -11.36 -21.89 8.03
C ASN A 241 -11.98 -21.48 6.68
N LEU A 242 -11.15 -20.98 5.77
CA LEU A 242 -11.53 -20.78 4.37
C LEU A 242 -11.76 -22.15 3.69
N ASP A 243 -12.92 -22.77 3.94
CA ASP A 243 -13.38 -23.99 3.25
C ASP A 243 -14.05 -23.61 1.91
N THR A 244 -13.38 -22.72 1.17
CA THR A 244 -13.91 -22.08 -0.05
C THR A 244 -14.01 -23.07 -1.19
N LYS A 245 -15.21 -23.27 -1.72
CA LYS A 245 -15.49 -24.26 -2.78
C LYS A 245 -15.49 -23.63 -4.15
N SER A 246 -15.89 -22.36 -4.26
CA SER A 246 -15.83 -21.60 -5.50
C SER A 246 -15.86 -20.08 -5.29
N LEU A 247 -15.18 -19.38 -6.19
CA LEU A 247 -15.27 -17.93 -6.37
C LEU A 247 -16.13 -17.67 -7.60
N ASN A 248 -17.30 -17.08 -7.41
CA ASN A 248 -18.19 -16.65 -8.50
C ASN A 248 -18.05 -15.15 -8.69
N PHE A 249 -18.01 -14.70 -9.93
CA PHE A 249 -17.90 -13.28 -10.24
C PHE A 249 -18.67 -12.94 -11.52
N SER A 250 -19.16 -11.71 -11.60
CA SER A 250 -19.78 -11.17 -12.79
C SER A 250 -18.97 -9.98 -13.27
N VAL A 251 -18.49 -10.08 -14.51
CA VAL A 251 -17.75 -9.01 -15.19
C VAL A 251 -18.41 -8.68 -16.51
N ASP A 252 -18.68 -7.40 -16.73
CA ASP A 252 -19.02 -6.88 -18.05
C ASP A 252 -17.71 -6.70 -18.84
N VAL A 253 -17.47 -7.57 -19.82
CA VAL A 253 -16.25 -7.56 -20.64
C VAL A 253 -16.56 -6.95 -22.01
N PRO A 254 -15.99 -5.78 -22.33
CA PRO A 254 -16.14 -5.12 -23.62
C PRO A 254 -15.62 -6.01 -24.75
N GLN A 255 -16.28 -5.95 -25.90
CA GLN A 255 -15.88 -6.70 -27.08
C GLN A 255 -14.42 -6.37 -27.47
N GLY A 256 -13.59 -7.40 -27.65
CA GLY A 256 -12.15 -7.26 -27.94
C GLY A 256 -11.25 -7.27 -26.71
N THR A 257 -11.81 -7.35 -25.50
CA THR A 257 -11.04 -7.38 -24.25
C THR A 257 -10.87 -8.81 -23.73
N GLN A 258 -9.64 -9.23 -23.51
CA GLN A 258 -9.30 -10.42 -22.74
C GLN A 258 -9.30 -10.07 -21.25
N PHE A 259 -9.82 -10.97 -20.43
CA PHE A 259 -9.95 -10.80 -18.99
C PHE A 259 -9.25 -11.96 -18.28
N TYR A 260 -8.66 -11.68 -17.13
CA TYR A 260 -8.02 -12.68 -16.29
C TYR A 260 -8.33 -12.35 -14.83
N LEU A 261 -8.69 -13.37 -14.07
CA LEU A 261 -8.83 -13.30 -12.62
C LEU A 261 -7.71 -14.15 -12.00
N PHE A 262 -7.02 -13.56 -11.05
CA PHE A 262 -5.87 -14.11 -10.34
C PHE A 262 -6.32 -14.33 -8.92
N VAL A 263 -6.02 -15.48 -8.35
CA VAL A 263 -6.32 -15.76 -6.95
C VAL A 263 -5.13 -16.46 -6.34
N ARG A 264 -4.72 -16.03 -5.16
CA ARG A 264 -3.79 -16.73 -4.29
C ARG A 264 -4.28 -16.69 -2.86
N SER A 265 -3.76 -17.57 -2.04
CA SER A 265 -4.07 -17.63 -0.62
C SER A 265 -2.81 -17.46 0.21
N ALA A 266 -2.97 -17.12 1.48
CA ALA A 266 -1.89 -17.14 2.45
C ALA A 266 -2.33 -17.86 3.72
N ASP A 267 -1.41 -18.62 4.31
CA ASP A 267 -1.59 -19.22 5.63
C ASP A 267 -1.57 -18.17 6.75
N ALA A 268 -1.86 -18.59 7.97
CA ALA A 268 -1.84 -17.71 9.14
C ALA A 268 -0.45 -17.12 9.46
N THR A 269 0.61 -17.58 8.77
CA THR A 269 1.97 -17.03 8.87
C THR A 269 2.29 -16.04 7.75
N GLY A 270 1.35 -15.81 6.81
CA GLY A 270 1.55 -14.92 5.67
C GLY A 270 2.29 -15.57 4.49
N THR A 271 2.52 -16.88 4.50
CA THR A 271 3.16 -17.57 3.38
C THR A 271 2.19 -17.66 2.19
N LEU A 272 2.53 -16.98 1.09
CA LEU A 272 1.66 -16.88 -0.10
C LEU A 272 1.77 -18.10 -1.01
N SER A 273 0.63 -18.57 -1.52
CA SER A 273 0.57 -19.56 -2.59
C SER A 273 0.96 -18.95 -3.94
N ALA A 274 1.36 -19.79 -4.89
CA ALA A 274 1.43 -19.36 -6.28
C ALA A 274 0.05 -18.89 -6.78
N PHE A 275 0.04 -17.92 -7.69
CA PHE A 275 -1.19 -17.46 -8.32
C PHE A 275 -1.83 -18.57 -9.16
N SER A 276 -3.14 -18.72 -9.01
CA SER A 276 -4.02 -19.46 -9.92
C SER A 276 -4.74 -18.47 -10.83
N TYR A 277 -4.90 -18.81 -12.11
CA TYR A 277 -5.41 -17.90 -13.14
C TYR A 277 -6.65 -18.49 -13.82
N VAL A 278 -7.67 -17.66 -14.07
CA VAL A 278 -8.82 -18.00 -14.94
C VAL A 278 -8.60 -17.42 -16.34
N PRO A 279 -8.60 -18.24 -17.40
CA PRO A 279 -8.61 -17.72 -18.77
C PRO A 279 -10.00 -17.20 -19.17
N SER A 280 -10.06 -15.88 -19.46
CA SER A 280 -10.91 -15.04 -20.32
C SER A 280 -12.39 -15.34 -20.67
N SER A 281 -13.01 -16.45 -20.27
CA SER A 281 -14.43 -16.69 -20.59
C SER A 281 -15.24 -17.41 -19.51
N GLY A 282 -14.69 -17.59 -18.30
CA GLY A 282 -15.39 -18.20 -17.18
C GLY A 282 -15.87 -17.14 -16.18
N ASN A 283 -17.06 -17.33 -15.60
CA ASN A 283 -17.61 -16.50 -14.51
C ASN A 283 -17.46 -17.19 -13.14
N THR A 284 -16.74 -18.31 -13.10
CA THR A 284 -16.57 -19.14 -11.91
C THR A 284 -15.15 -19.70 -11.90
N LEU A 285 -14.46 -19.54 -10.77
CA LEU A 285 -13.21 -20.21 -10.47
C LEU A 285 -13.48 -21.26 -9.39
N SER A 286 -13.15 -22.51 -9.69
CA SER A 286 -13.26 -23.64 -8.77
C SER A 286 -11.89 -24.28 -8.61
N ASN A 287 -11.58 -24.80 -7.42
CA ASN A 287 -10.33 -25.52 -7.12
C ASN A 287 -9.04 -24.68 -7.28
N PHE A 288 -9.08 -23.38 -6.99
CA PHE A 288 -7.86 -22.61 -6.72
C PHE A 288 -7.28 -23.11 -5.39
N GLY A 289 -5.96 -23.33 -5.34
CA GLY A 289 -5.27 -24.16 -4.34
C GLY A 289 -5.23 -23.63 -2.90
N VAL A 290 -6.39 -23.25 -2.35
CA VAL A 290 -6.57 -22.86 -0.96
C VAL A 290 -6.48 -24.09 -0.08
N THR A 291 -5.60 -24.04 0.90
CA THR A 291 -5.43 -25.06 1.91
C THR A 291 -6.26 -24.73 3.16
N PRO A 292 -6.66 -25.72 3.98
CA PRO A 292 -7.39 -25.46 5.22
C PRO A 292 -6.63 -24.58 6.25
N SER A 293 -5.31 -24.42 6.09
CA SER A 293 -4.49 -23.52 6.89
C SER A 293 -4.50 -22.07 6.40
N ASP A 294 -5.09 -21.82 5.24
CA ASP A 294 -5.16 -20.49 4.65
C ASP A 294 -6.23 -19.65 5.34
N VAL A 295 -5.87 -18.42 5.67
CA VAL A 295 -6.74 -17.44 6.34
C VAL A 295 -6.88 -16.14 5.56
N TYR A 296 -6.07 -15.98 4.52
CA TYR A 296 -6.12 -14.85 3.58
C TYR A 296 -6.42 -15.35 2.18
N LEU A 297 -7.35 -14.68 1.50
CA LEU A 297 -7.56 -14.80 0.07
C LEU A 297 -7.28 -13.46 -0.60
N GLU A 298 -6.35 -13.44 -1.55
CA GLU A 298 -6.10 -12.30 -2.41
C GLU A 298 -6.60 -12.64 -3.81
N TYR A 299 -7.37 -11.73 -4.39
CA TYR A 299 -7.73 -11.82 -5.79
C TYR A 299 -7.39 -10.53 -6.53
N GLY A 300 -7.07 -10.67 -7.81
CA GLY A 300 -6.76 -9.56 -8.71
C GLY A 300 -7.35 -9.73 -10.08
N ILE A 301 -7.54 -8.63 -10.80
CA ILE A 301 -8.07 -8.64 -12.17
C ILE A 301 -7.04 -8.04 -13.11
N TYR A 302 -6.84 -8.67 -14.27
CA TYR A 302 -6.05 -8.14 -15.39
C TYR A 302 -6.92 -8.15 -16.63
N ALA A 303 -6.84 -7.10 -17.44
CA ALA A 303 -7.55 -7.04 -18.70
C ALA A 303 -6.66 -6.50 -19.81
N VAL A 304 -6.70 -7.14 -20.98
CA VAL A 304 -5.96 -6.73 -22.17
C VAL A 304 -6.96 -6.41 -23.26
N SER A 305 -7.02 -5.16 -23.72
CA SER A 305 -7.88 -4.77 -24.82
C SER A 305 -7.04 -4.49 -26.07
N ASP A 306 -7.46 -5.04 -27.21
CA ASP A 306 -6.84 -4.76 -28.51
C ASP A 306 -7.23 -3.39 -29.10
N GLN A 307 -8.14 -2.66 -28.43
CA GLN A 307 -8.74 -1.42 -28.91
C GLN A 307 -8.63 -0.31 -27.85
N ASN A 308 -7.81 0.72 -28.11
CA ASN A 308 -7.58 1.88 -27.24
C ASN A 308 -8.83 2.75 -26.89
N ALA A 309 -10.05 2.36 -27.30
CA ALA A 309 -11.21 3.25 -27.32
C ALA A 309 -12.57 2.64 -26.91
N GLN A 310 -12.62 1.43 -26.34
CA GLN A 310 -13.87 0.89 -25.78
C GLN A 310 -13.98 1.16 -24.27
N SER A 311 -15.21 1.20 -23.76
CA SER A 311 -15.52 1.33 -22.32
C SER A 311 -14.75 0.28 -21.50
N SER A 312 -14.30 0.62 -20.29
CA SER A 312 -13.57 -0.30 -19.41
C SER A 312 -14.41 -1.52 -19.01
N PRO A 313 -13.82 -2.71 -18.81
CA PRO A 313 -14.52 -3.80 -18.14
C PRO A 313 -14.98 -3.36 -16.76
N ARG A 314 -16.19 -3.77 -16.40
CA ARG A 314 -16.80 -3.43 -15.12
C ARG A 314 -17.03 -4.70 -14.32
N LEU A 315 -16.36 -4.79 -13.17
CA LEU A 315 -16.68 -5.83 -12.19
C LEU A 315 -17.95 -5.42 -11.46
N ASP A 316 -19.03 -6.17 -11.67
CA ASP A 316 -20.33 -5.84 -11.09
C ASP A 316 -20.57 -6.54 -9.75
N GLU A 317 -20.04 -7.77 -9.58
CA GLU A 317 -20.23 -8.57 -8.36
C GLU A 317 -19.13 -9.62 -8.18
N VAL A 318 -18.70 -9.85 -6.93
CA VAL A 318 -17.85 -10.98 -6.52
C VAL A 318 -18.52 -11.68 -5.33
N THR A 319 -18.79 -12.97 -5.47
CA THR A 319 -19.48 -13.79 -4.47
C THR A 319 -18.68 -15.07 -4.22
N ILE A 320 -18.27 -15.28 -2.97
CA ILE A 320 -17.51 -16.46 -2.53
C ILE A 320 -18.44 -17.43 -1.82
N GLN A 321 -18.37 -18.71 -2.20
CA GLN A 321 -19.19 -19.80 -1.66
C GLN A 321 -18.35 -20.91 -1.03
#